data_AF-A0A2S5KRB1-F1
#
_entry.id   AF-A0A2S5KRB1-F1
#
_cell.length_a   1.000
_cell.length_b   1.000
_cell.length_c   1.000
_cell.angle_alpha   90.00
_cell.angle_beta   90.00
_cell.angle_gamma   90.00
#
_symmetry.space_group_name_H-M   'P 1'
#
loop_
_entity.id
_entity.type
_entity.pdbx_description
1 polymer ?
#
loop_
_entity_poly.entity_id
_entity_poly.type
_entity_poly.pdbx_seq_one_letter_code
_entity_poly.pdbx_strand_id
1 'polypeptide(L)'
;MALLSIKNLTVTFGEGDNPFRAVDRISYTVDEGEVLGIVGESGSGKSVSSLSVMGLIDYPGKVKADELTFDGSDLLSLSAKARRKITGDDIAMIFQDPMTSLNPCFTVGYQIVEALKVHGGGSKKELKARAIELLKQVGIPAPESRYDNYPHQLSGGMSQRMMIAMAIACNPRLLIADEPTTALDVTIQAQIIDLLVNLQKARGMGLILITHDLALVAEVANRIVVMYAGQIVEMAPADQLFVTPRHPYTQALLRSLPEHSAGDSRLQALPGVVPGKHDRPQGCLLNPRCPYATDRCRKEEPGLQPYPGNSARMVKCFYPLNDEGSPAV
;
A
#
# COMPACT_ATOMS: atom_id res chain seq x y z
N MET A 1 19.54 7.63 -3.81
CA MET A 1 18.63 7.89 -4.93
C MET A 1 17.40 7.06 -4.70
N ALA A 2 16.20 7.57 -5.02
CA ALA A 2 14.97 6.83 -4.82
C ALA A 2 14.93 5.57 -5.70
N LEU A 3 14.54 4.44 -5.10
CA LEU A 3 14.32 3.18 -5.81
C LEU A 3 13.05 3.26 -6.65
N LEU A 4 11.98 3.84 -6.11
CA LEU A 4 10.74 4.16 -6.82
C LEU A 4 10.49 5.67 -6.72
N SER A 5 10.17 6.32 -7.83
CA SER A 5 9.79 7.73 -7.85
C SER A 5 8.50 7.92 -8.65
N ILE A 6 7.52 8.54 -8.01
CA ILE A 6 6.20 8.83 -8.56
C ILE A 6 5.96 10.34 -8.48
N LYS A 7 5.65 10.97 -9.61
CA LYS A 7 5.22 12.38 -9.67
C LYS A 7 3.93 12.53 -10.47
N ASN A 8 2.95 13.17 -9.85
CA ASN A 8 1.64 13.51 -10.41
C ASN A 8 0.89 12.31 -11.02
N LEU A 9 1.05 11.12 -10.43
CA LEU A 9 0.35 9.91 -10.84
C LEU A 9 -1.17 10.09 -10.72
N THR A 10 -1.86 9.83 -11.81
CA THR A 10 -3.31 9.92 -11.97
C THR A 10 -3.79 8.65 -12.66
N VAL A 11 -4.78 7.99 -12.07
CA VAL A 11 -5.42 6.80 -12.63
C VAL A 11 -6.90 7.09 -12.80
N THR A 12 -7.38 6.98 -14.03
CA THR A 12 -8.77 7.29 -14.38
C THR A 12 -9.50 6.08 -14.95
N PHE A 13 -10.77 5.90 -14.59
CA PHE A 13 -11.64 4.85 -15.12
C PHE A 13 -12.86 5.43 -15.84
N GLY A 14 -13.21 4.83 -16.97
CA GLY A 14 -14.38 5.17 -17.78
C GLY A 14 -14.07 5.99 -19.02
N GLU A 15 -15.11 6.21 -19.82
CA GLU A 15 -15.06 6.94 -21.09
C GLU A 15 -15.91 8.23 -21.01
N GLY A 16 -15.63 9.18 -21.91
CA GLY A 16 -16.32 10.49 -21.97
C GLY A 16 -15.58 11.65 -21.27
N ASP A 17 -16.27 12.78 -21.14
CA ASP A 17 -15.68 14.07 -20.72
C ASP A 17 -15.31 14.13 -19.23
N ASN A 18 -15.85 13.24 -18.39
CA ASN A 18 -15.57 13.22 -16.95
C ASN A 18 -15.30 11.81 -16.40
N PRO A 19 -14.12 11.22 -16.69
CA PRO A 19 -13.74 9.93 -16.16
C PRO A 19 -13.49 10.00 -14.64
N PHE A 20 -13.78 8.91 -13.92
CA PHE A 20 -13.56 8.86 -12.49
C PHE A 20 -12.07 8.75 -12.19
N ARG A 21 -11.51 9.70 -11.42
CA ARG A 21 -10.09 9.70 -11.06
C ARG A 21 -9.87 8.94 -9.76
N ALA A 22 -9.71 7.62 -9.83
CA ALA A 22 -9.46 6.78 -8.65
C ALA A 22 -8.17 7.17 -7.91
N VAL A 23 -7.16 7.65 -8.65
CA VAL A 23 -5.95 8.29 -8.11
C VAL A 23 -5.77 9.62 -8.83
N ASP A 24 -5.44 10.68 -8.10
CA ASP A 24 -5.39 12.04 -8.63
C ASP A 24 -4.14 12.80 -8.16
N ARG A 25 -3.17 12.95 -9.07
CA ARG A 25 -1.92 13.72 -8.92
C ARG A 25 -1.14 13.38 -7.65
N ILE A 26 -0.96 12.10 -7.33
CA ILE A 26 -0.17 11.70 -6.17
C ILE A 26 1.33 11.70 -6.51
N SER A 27 2.15 12.10 -5.54
CA SER A 27 3.61 12.12 -5.68
C SER A 27 4.27 11.64 -4.40
N TYR A 28 5.16 10.65 -4.51
CA TYR A 28 5.99 10.14 -3.43
C TYR A 28 7.16 9.34 -3.99
N THR A 29 8.15 9.08 -3.14
CA THR A 29 9.31 8.25 -3.45
C THR A 29 9.40 7.11 -2.46
N VAL A 30 10.09 6.04 -2.83
CA VAL A 30 10.52 4.98 -1.91
C VAL A 30 12.02 4.78 -2.13
N ASP A 31 12.78 4.87 -1.05
CA ASP A 31 14.22 4.58 -1.06
C ASP A 31 14.48 3.08 -0.87
N GLU A 32 15.67 2.63 -1.28
CA GLU A 32 16.11 1.26 -1.00
C GLU A 32 16.23 1.04 0.51
N GLY A 33 15.69 -0.08 1.00
CA GLY A 33 15.63 -0.36 2.43
C GLY A 33 14.58 0.44 3.21
N GLU A 34 13.77 1.30 2.58
CA GLU A 34 12.69 2.07 3.24
C GLU A 34 11.42 1.22 3.37
N VAL A 35 10.76 1.33 4.54
CA VAL A 35 9.37 0.91 4.73
C VAL A 35 8.45 2.13 4.61
N LEU A 36 7.68 2.20 3.53
CA LEU A 36 6.66 3.23 3.30
C LEU A 36 5.28 2.67 3.64
N GLY A 37 4.60 3.30 4.59
CA GLY A 37 3.19 3.02 4.88
C GLY A 37 2.26 3.84 4.00
N ILE A 38 1.27 3.21 3.36
CA ILE A 38 0.17 3.89 2.67
C ILE A 38 -1.15 3.54 3.37
N VAL A 39 -1.80 4.55 3.92
CA VAL A 39 -2.96 4.39 4.79
C VAL A 39 -4.16 5.19 4.32
N GLY A 40 -5.36 4.76 4.71
CA GLY A 40 -6.61 5.44 4.43
C GLY A 40 -7.80 4.49 4.37
N GLU A 41 -9.00 5.05 4.38
CA GLU A 41 -10.26 4.30 4.27
C GLU A 41 -10.35 3.51 2.95
N SER A 42 -11.25 2.53 2.90
CA SER A 42 -11.57 1.82 1.66
C SER A 42 -12.03 2.82 0.58
N GLY A 43 -11.60 2.60 -0.66
CA GLY A 43 -11.90 3.49 -1.79
C GLY A 43 -11.02 4.75 -1.87
N SER A 44 -10.00 4.91 -1.03
CA SER A 44 -9.10 6.07 -1.09
C SER A 44 -8.05 6.03 -2.22
N GLY A 45 -7.96 4.92 -2.98
CA GLY A 45 -7.08 4.79 -4.15
C GLY A 45 -5.76 4.05 -3.92
N LYS A 46 -5.50 3.51 -2.72
CA LYS A 46 -4.23 2.84 -2.34
C LYS A 46 -3.88 1.61 -3.21
N SER A 47 -4.83 0.70 -3.39
CA SER A 47 -4.62 -0.49 -4.23
C SER A 47 -4.45 -0.09 -5.70
N VAL A 48 -5.21 0.90 -6.17
CA VAL A 48 -5.12 1.40 -7.55
C VAL A 48 -3.77 2.05 -7.82
N SER A 49 -3.21 2.83 -6.89
CA SER A 49 -1.86 3.38 -7.08
C SER A 49 -0.82 2.29 -7.21
N SER A 50 -0.95 1.22 -6.44
CA SER A 50 -0.01 0.10 -6.43
C SER A 50 -0.10 -0.77 -7.67
N LEU A 51 -1.33 -1.09 -8.11
CA LEU A 51 -1.56 -1.77 -9.39
C LEU A 51 -1.01 -0.96 -10.57
N SER A 52 -1.02 0.37 -10.50
CA SER A 52 -0.45 1.21 -11.55
C SER A 52 1.08 1.11 -11.65
N VAL A 53 1.78 0.98 -10.51
CA VAL A 53 3.22 0.70 -10.47
C VAL A 53 3.50 -0.64 -11.15
N MET A 54 2.72 -1.67 -10.78
CA MET A 54 2.84 -3.02 -11.35
C MET A 54 2.44 -3.09 -12.84
N GLY A 55 1.61 -2.15 -13.32
CA GLY A 55 1.04 -2.16 -14.67
C GLY A 55 -0.08 -3.17 -14.84
N LEU A 56 -0.83 -3.38 -13.76
CA LEU A 56 -1.97 -4.30 -13.65
C LEU A 56 -3.31 -3.54 -13.67
N ILE A 57 -3.30 -2.30 -14.17
CA ILE A 57 -4.54 -1.54 -14.39
C ILE A 57 -5.16 -2.01 -15.70
N ASP A 58 -6.25 -2.75 -15.58
CA ASP A 58 -7.02 -3.24 -16.73
C ASP A 58 -7.85 -2.12 -17.40
N TYR A 59 -8.23 -2.37 -18.66
CA TYR A 59 -9.20 -1.54 -19.38
C TYR A 59 -10.52 -1.47 -18.61
N PRO A 60 -11.18 -0.30 -18.49
CA PRO A 60 -10.93 0.99 -19.16
C PRO A 60 -10.01 1.95 -18.39
N GLY A 61 -9.22 1.45 -17.44
CA GLY A 61 -8.28 2.23 -16.65
C GLY A 61 -7.18 2.87 -17.51
N LYS A 62 -6.84 4.11 -17.22
CA LYS A 62 -5.74 4.86 -17.87
C LYS A 62 -4.82 5.43 -16.81
N VAL A 63 -3.53 5.16 -16.95
CA VAL A 63 -2.47 5.65 -16.07
C VAL A 63 -1.76 6.82 -16.76
N LYS A 64 -1.60 7.93 -16.04
CA LYS A 64 -0.80 9.09 -16.46
C LYS A 64 0.04 9.54 -15.28
N ALA A 65 1.29 9.90 -15.50
CA ALA A 65 2.15 10.53 -14.50
C ALA A 65 3.17 11.41 -15.22
N ASP A 66 3.70 12.40 -14.51
CA ASP A 66 4.85 13.17 -15.00
C ASP A 66 6.15 12.36 -14.82
N GLU A 67 6.19 11.53 -13.78
CA GLU A 67 7.29 10.60 -13.52
C GLU A 67 6.73 9.33 -12.88
N LEU A 68 7.14 8.17 -13.39
CA LEU A 68 6.92 6.87 -12.75
C LEU A 68 8.13 6.00 -13.07
N THR A 69 9.17 6.13 -12.25
CA THR A 69 10.47 5.48 -12.48
C THR A 69 10.77 4.47 -11.39
N PHE A 70 11.42 3.38 -11.77
CA PHE A 70 11.97 2.37 -10.87
C PHE A 70 13.43 2.14 -11.21
N ASP A 71 14.33 2.38 -10.26
CA ASP A 71 15.79 2.31 -10.44
C ASP A 71 16.27 3.09 -11.67
N GLY A 72 15.72 4.30 -11.86
CA GLY A 72 15.99 5.16 -13.02
C GLY A 72 15.34 4.73 -14.33
N SER A 73 14.67 3.56 -14.39
CA SER A 73 13.92 3.10 -15.57
C SER A 73 12.49 3.63 -15.55
N ASP A 74 12.07 4.35 -16.60
CA ASP A 74 10.69 4.81 -16.74
C ASP A 74 9.73 3.65 -17.02
N LEU A 75 8.82 3.40 -16.09
CA LEU A 75 7.84 2.32 -16.18
C LEU A 75 6.77 2.60 -17.24
N LEU A 76 6.44 3.85 -17.55
CA LEU A 76 5.38 4.21 -18.50
C LEU A 76 5.75 3.86 -19.95
N SER A 77 7.03 3.96 -20.29
CA SER A 77 7.54 3.69 -21.64
C SER A 77 7.96 2.24 -21.87
N LEU A 78 7.95 1.39 -20.84
CA LEU A 78 8.31 -0.02 -20.98
C LEU A 78 7.36 -0.76 -21.92
N SER A 79 7.94 -1.47 -22.89
CA SER A 79 7.19 -2.49 -23.64
C SER A 79 6.63 -3.56 -22.70
N ALA A 80 5.53 -4.20 -23.10
CA ALA A 80 4.94 -5.30 -22.32
C ALA A 80 5.94 -6.44 -22.03
N LYS A 81 6.89 -6.70 -22.95
CA LYS A 81 7.94 -7.70 -22.74
C LYS A 81 8.97 -7.26 -21.70
N ALA A 82 9.35 -5.99 -21.68
CA ALA A 82 10.29 -5.45 -20.68
C ALA A 82 9.63 -5.40 -19.30
N ARG A 83 8.36 -4.97 -19.22
CA ARG A 83 7.58 -4.97 -17.98
C ARG A 83 7.46 -6.37 -17.37
N ARG A 84 7.15 -7.39 -18.18
CA ARG A 84 7.13 -8.79 -17.72
C ARG A 84 8.45 -9.31 -17.15
N LYS A 85 9.59 -8.73 -17.48
CA LYS A 85 10.88 -9.15 -16.91
C LYS A 85 11.05 -8.65 -15.48
N ILE A 86 10.62 -7.42 -15.21
CA ILE A 86 10.79 -6.78 -13.90
C ILE A 86 9.65 -7.14 -12.93
N THR A 87 8.44 -7.33 -13.43
CA THR A 87 7.27 -7.69 -12.62
C THR A 87 7.36 -9.15 -12.19
N GLY A 88 7.43 -9.39 -10.88
CA GLY A 88 7.66 -10.72 -10.30
C GLY A 88 9.14 -11.04 -10.05
N ASP A 89 10.06 -10.21 -10.56
CA ASP A 89 11.51 -10.34 -10.36
C ASP A 89 12.01 -9.20 -9.46
N ASP A 90 12.13 -7.98 -10.01
CA ASP A 90 12.58 -6.78 -9.30
C ASP A 90 11.48 -6.12 -8.46
N ILE A 91 10.24 -6.14 -8.96
CA ILE A 91 9.06 -5.58 -8.29
C ILE A 91 8.04 -6.69 -8.10
N ALA A 92 7.68 -6.97 -6.86
CA ALA A 92 6.69 -7.99 -6.51
C ALA A 92 5.55 -7.40 -5.70
N MET A 93 4.40 -8.09 -5.72
CA MET A 93 3.21 -7.69 -4.98
C MET A 93 2.63 -8.88 -4.20
N ILE A 94 2.22 -8.62 -2.97
CA ILE A 94 1.34 -9.47 -2.18
C ILE A 94 -0.05 -8.86 -2.28
N PHE A 95 -1.00 -9.65 -2.78
CA PHE A 95 -2.38 -9.21 -2.96
C PHE A 95 -3.20 -9.37 -1.67
N GLN A 96 -4.32 -8.66 -1.59
CA GLN A 96 -5.17 -8.53 -0.39
C GLN A 96 -5.76 -9.84 0.12
N ASP A 97 -6.04 -10.81 -0.77
CA ASP A 97 -6.65 -12.08 -0.37
C ASP A 97 -5.90 -13.28 -1.01
N PRO A 98 -5.26 -14.14 -0.19
CA PRO A 98 -4.62 -15.36 -0.67
C PRO A 98 -5.56 -16.29 -1.43
N MET A 99 -6.82 -16.41 -1.01
CA MET A 99 -7.73 -17.43 -1.54
C MET A 99 -8.19 -17.10 -2.96
N THR A 100 -8.26 -15.83 -3.30
CA THR A 100 -8.55 -15.36 -4.66
C THR A 100 -7.30 -15.27 -5.53
N SER A 101 -6.13 -15.11 -4.91
CA SER A 101 -4.85 -14.98 -5.62
C SER A 101 -4.18 -16.32 -5.92
N LEU A 102 -4.40 -17.33 -5.07
CA LEU A 102 -3.88 -18.68 -5.25
C LEU A 102 -4.81 -19.50 -6.12
N ASN A 103 -4.25 -20.24 -7.08
CA ASN A 103 -5.03 -21.14 -7.90
C ASN A 103 -5.32 -22.44 -7.12
N PRO A 104 -6.59 -22.77 -6.82
CA PRO A 104 -6.94 -23.93 -6.00
C PRO A 104 -6.69 -25.27 -6.69
N CYS A 105 -6.49 -25.27 -8.01
CA CYS A 105 -6.23 -26.47 -8.82
C CYS A 105 -4.75 -26.88 -8.85
N PHE A 106 -3.84 -26.05 -8.33
CA PHE A 106 -2.41 -26.34 -8.31
C PHE A 106 -1.88 -26.45 -6.89
N THR A 107 -0.83 -27.27 -6.72
CA THR A 107 -0.18 -27.40 -5.43
C THR A 107 0.61 -26.15 -5.06
N VAL A 108 0.88 -26.00 -3.77
CA VAL A 108 1.68 -24.93 -3.19
C VAL A 108 3.04 -24.83 -3.87
N GLY A 109 3.73 -25.97 -3.94
CA GLY A 109 5.05 -26.07 -4.54
C GLY A 109 5.04 -25.75 -6.03
N TYR A 110 4.01 -26.15 -6.77
CA TYR A 110 3.89 -25.84 -8.19
C TYR A 110 3.87 -24.34 -8.45
N GLN A 111 3.05 -23.60 -7.71
CA GLN A 111 2.88 -22.14 -7.91
C GLN A 111 4.15 -21.36 -7.56
N ILE A 112 4.91 -21.77 -6.53
CA ILE A 112 6.21 -21.17 -6.22
C ILE A 112 7.24 -21.49 -7.31
N VAL A 113 7.28 -22.75 -7.77
CA VAL A 113 8.21 -23.19 -8.82
C VAL A 113 7.92 -22.51 -10.16
N GLU A 114 6.65 -22.23 -10.47
CA GLU A 114 6.27 -21.49 -11.66
C GLU A 114 6.91 -20.10 -11.68
N ALA A 115 6.75 -19.32 -10.59
CA ALA A 115 7.36 -18.00 -10.47
C ALA A 115 8.89 -18.05 -10.65
N LEU A 116 9.57 -18.97 -9.97
CA LEU A 116 11.02 -19.17 -10.11
C LEU A 116 11.42 -19.55 -11.54
N LYS A 117 10.64 -20.40 -12.20
CA LYS A 117 10.96 -20.88 -13.56
C LYS A 117 10.82 -19.77 -14.61
N VAL A 118 9.87 -18.87 -14.43
CA VAL A 118 9.63 -17.75 -15.36
C VAL A 118 10.82 -16.78 -15.38
N HIS A 119 11.46 -16.53 -14.23
CA HIS A 119 12.52 -15.52 -14.09
C HIS A 119 13.94 -16.09 -13.97
N GLY A 120 14.14 -17.20 -13.25
CA GLY A 120 15.46 -17.76 -12.94
C GLY A 120 15.83 -19.06 -13.66
N GLY A 121 14.86 -19.76 -14.26
CA GLY A 121 15.09 -21.07 -14.88
C GLY A 121 15.60 -22.13 -13.88
N GLY A 122 16.31 -23.15 -14.37
CA GLY A 122 16.91 -24.20 -13.53
C GLY A 122 16.23 -25.57 -13.63
N SER A 123 16.85 -26.58 -13.03
CA SER A 123 16.33 -27.95 -13.04
C SER A 123 15.16 -28.12 -12.05
N LYS A 124 14.32 -29.13 -12.30
CA LYS A 124 13.19 -29.45 -11.41
C LYS A 124 13.63 -29.71 -9.96
N LYS A 125 14.82 -30.29 -9.76
CA LYS A 125 15.35 -30.61 -8.43
C LYS A 125 15.78 -29.34 -7.68
N GLU A 126 16.48 -28.44 -8.36
CA GLU A 126 16.91 -27.15 -7.79
C GLU A 126 15.70 -26.28 -7.44
N LEU A 127 14.74 -26.18 -8.36
CA LEU A 127 13.52 -25.41 -8.16
C LEU A 127 12.69 -25.93 -6.98
N LYS A 128 12.55 -27.27 -6.84
CA LYS A 128 11.86 -27.86 -5.69
C LYS A 128 12.59 -27.55 -4.37
N ALA A 129 13.92 -27.67 -4.34
CA ALA A 129 14.71 -27.36 -3.15
C ALA A 129 14.56 -25.88 -2.76
N ARG A 130 14.62 -24.97 -3.74
CA ARG A 130 14.43 -23.53 -3.52
C ARG A 130 13.03 -23.20 -3.02
N ALA A 131 11.99 -23.83 -3.58
CA ALA A 131 10.62 -23.64 -3.11
C ALA A 131 10.43 -24.07 -1.64
N ILE A 132 11.01 -25.21 -1.24
CA ILE A 132 10.98 -25.67 0.16
C ILE A 132 11.73 -24.69 1.07
N GLU A 133 12.88 -24.18 0.62
CA GLU A 133 13.63 -23.15 1.35
C GLU A 133 12.79 -21.88 1.56
N LEU A 134 12.09 -21.41 0.52
CA LEU A 134 11.20 -20.24 0.62
C LEU A 134 10.06 -20.47 1.61
N LEU A 135 9.42 -21.65 1.57
CA LEU A 135 8.40 -22.05 2.54
C LEU A 135 8.94 -22.04 3.98
N LYS A 136 10.18 -22.49 4.17
CA LYS A 136 10.86 -22.45 5.47
C LYS A 136 11.12 -21.01 5.91
N GLN A 137 11.58 -20.13 5.01
CA GLN A 137 11.86 -18.72 5.31
C GLN A 137 10.61 -17.96 5.78
N VAL A 138 9.44 -18.27 5.21
CA VAL A 138 8.17 -17.65 5.64
C VAL A 138 7.53 -18.34 6.85
N GLY A 139 8.19 -19.34 7.44
CA GLY A 139 7.72 -20.01 8.65
C GLY A 139 6.57 -21.00 8.44
N ILE A 140 6.46 -21.63 7.26
CA ILE A 140 5.50 -22.74 7.06
C ILE A 140 5.98 -23.97 7.85
N PRO A 141 5.15 -24.54 8.73
CA PRO A 141 5.52 -25.75 9.46
C PRO A 141 5.56 -26.97 8.53
N ALA A 142 6.59 -27.80 8.68
CA ALA A 142 6.84 -28.98 7.86
C ALA A 142 6.78 -28.66 6.34
N PRO A 143 7.63 -27.75 5.83
CA PRO A 143 7.52 -27.24 4.46
C PRO A 143 7.62 -28.34 3.40
N GLU A 144 8.37 -29.41 3.67
CA GLU A 144 8.50 -30.57 2.77
C GLU A 144 7.16 -31.29 2.57
N SER A 145 6.35 -31.44 3.62
CA SER A 145 5.04 -32.08 3.51
C SER A 145 3.99 -31.14 2.91
N ARG A 146 4.10 -29.83 3.18
CA ARG A 146 3.18 -28.82 2.65
C ARG A 146 3.44 -28.45 1.19
N TYR A 147 4.59 -28.82 0.63
CA TYR A 147 4.92 -28.57 -0.77
C TYR A 147 3.88 -29.16 -1.74
N ASP A 148 3.39 -30.38 -1.45
CA ASP A 148 2.42 -31.08 -2.31
C ASP A 148 0.96 -30.82 -1.90
N ASN A 149 0.71 -29.96 -0.90
CA ASN A 149 -0.65 -29.55 -0.51
C ASN A 149 -1.24 -28.58 -1.54
N TYR A 150 -2.56 -28.47 -1.54
CA TYR A 150 -3.32 -27.45 -2.26
C TYR A 150 -3.70 -26.28 -1.33
N PRO A 151 -3.97 -25.07 -1.87
CA PRO A 151 -4.33 -23.89 -1.07
C PRO A 151 -5.48 -24.13 -0.08
N HIS A 152 -6.52 -24.87 -0.49
CA HIS A 152 -7.68 -25.18 0.36
C HIS A 152 -7.36 -26.14 1.52
N GLN A 153 -6.14 -26.69 1.59
CA GLN A 153 -5.67 -27.54 2.69
C GLN A 153 -4.78 -26.76 3.69
N LEU A 154 -4.64 -25.45 3.51
CA LEU A 154 -3.87 -24.55 4.37
C LEU A 154 -4.79 -23.68 5.23
N SER A 155 -4.32 -23.25 6.40
CA SER A 155 -4.98 -22.19 7.16
C SER A 155 -4.80 -20.83 6.47
N GLY A 156 -5.64 -19.84 6.79
CA GLY A 156 -5.52 -18.48 6.23
C GLY A 156 -4.11 -17.89 6.39
N GLY A 157 -3.52 -18.01 7.58
CA GLY A 157 -2.14 -17.56 7.84
C GLY A 157 -1.09 -18.35 7.05
N MET A 158 -1.29 -19.65 6.80
CA MET A 158 -0.40 -20.44 5.94
C MET A 158 -0.54 -20.03 4.46
N SER A 159 -1.75 -19.78 3.98
CA SER A 159 -1.99 -19.27 2.63
C SER A 159 -1.37 -17.89 2.43
N GLN A 160 -1.44 -17.02 3.44
CA GLN A 160 -0.76 -15.72 3.42
C GLN A 160 0.76 -15.89 3.34
N ARG A 161 1.35 -16.74 4.20
CA ARG A 161 2.79 -17.04 4.18
C ARG A 161 3.22 -17.64 2.84
N MET A 162 2.42 -18.50 2.23
CA MET A 162 2.66 -19.02 0.89
C MET A 162 2.71 -17.91 -0.16
N MET A 163 1.75 -16.99 -0.14
CA MET A 163 1.73 -15.86 -1.08
C MET A 163 2.96 -14.97 -0.90
N ILE A 164 3.39 -14.73 0.35
CA ILE A 164 4.65 -14.03 0.64
C ILE A 164 5.83 -14.81 0.05
N ALA A 165 5.89 -16.14 0.21
CA ALA A 165 6.95 -16.97 -0.33
C ALA A 165 7.05 -16.88 -1.87
N MET A 166 5.90 -16.82 -2.55
CA MET A 166 5.83 -16.58 -4.00
C MET A 166 6.33 -15.19 -4.36
N ALA A 167 5.87 -14.15 -3.67
CA ALA A 167 6.25 -12.77 -3.96
C ALA A 167 7.76 -12.52 -3.77
N ILE A 168 8.38 -13.17 -2.78
CA ILE A 168 9.80 -13.01 -2.49
C ILE A 168 10.70 -14.01 -3.24
N ALA A 169 10.13 -14.88 -4.08
CA ALA A 169 10.82 -16.02 -4.67
C ALA A 169 12.06 -15.61 -5.47
N CYS A 170 11.93 -14.52 -6.22
CA CYS A 170 12.96 -13.96 -7.10
C CYS A 170 13.85 -12.90 -6.44
N ASN A 171 13.72 -12.68 -5.12
CA ASN A 171 14.44 -11.64 -4.37
C ASN A 171 14.19 -10.21 -4.89
N PRO A 172 12.93 -9.74 -4.88
CA PRO A 172 12.60 -8.41 -5.36
C PRO A 172 13.29 -7.30 -4.58
N ARG A 173 13.63 -6.22 -5.28
CA ARG A 173 14.16 -4.98 -4.69
C ARG A 173 13.04 -4.11 -4.14
N LEU A 174 11.83 -4.23 -4.67
CA LEU A 174 10.62 -3.58 -4.15
C LEU A 174 9.51 -4.60 -3.95
N LEU A 175 9.00 -4.67 -2.72
CA LEU A 175 7.83 -5.45 -2.36
C LEU A 175 6.66 -4.52 -2.02
N ILE A 176 5.53 -4.72 -2.69
CA ILE A 176 4.28 -4.01 -2.38
C ILE A 176 3.33 -4.99 -1.68
N ALA A 177 2.97 -4.71 -0.45
CA ALA A 177 2.05 -5.52 0.32
C ALA A 177 0.71 -4.81 0.45
N ASP A 178 -0.27 -5.24 -0.35
CA ASP A 178 -1.62 -4.66 -0.35
C ASP A 178 -2.52 -5.38 0.63
N GLU A 179 -2.78 -4.75 1.77
CA GLU A 179 -3.60 -5.31 2.84
C GLU A 179 -3.21 -6.76 3.23
N PRO A 180 -1.91 -7.02 3.52
CA PRO A 180 -1.38 -8.39 3.66
C PRO A 180 -1.86 -9.11 4.93
N THR A 181 -2.66 -8.46 5.76
CA THR A 181 -3.16 -8.96 7.03
C THR A 181 -4.69 -9.04 7.08
N THR A 182 -5.37 -8.67 6.00
CA THR A 182 -6.83 -8.71 5.92
C THR A 182 -7.34 -10.15 6.11
N ALA A 183 -8.45 -10.28 6.84
CA ALA A 183 -9.09 -11.56 7.19
C ALA A 183 -8.26 -12.52 8.07
N LEU A 184 -7.19 -12.05 8.70
CA LEU A 184 -6.40 -12.81 9.69
C LEU A 184 -6.70 -12.32 11.12
N ASP A 185 -6.54 -13.20 12.11
CA ASP A 185 -6.63 -12.83 13.52
C ASP A 185 -5.43 -11.95 13.94
N VAL A 186 -5.64 -11.09 14.95
CA VAL A 186 -4.67 -10.07 15.39
C VAL A 186 -3.28 -10.66 15.68
N THR A 187 -3.20 -11.89 16.21
CA THR A 187 -1.91 -12.51 16.51
C THR A 187 -1.17 -12.88 15.23
N ILE A 188 -1.86 -13.45 14.25
CA ILE A 188 -1.28 -13.76 12.94
C ILE A 188 -0.93 -12.48 12.17
N GLN A 189 -1.74 -11.42 12.27
CA GLN A 189 -1.42 -10.13 11.62
C GLN A 189 -0.05 -9.60 12.05
N ALA A 190 0.20 -9.53 13.36
CA ALA A 190 1.50 -9.10 13.91
C ALA A 190 2.65 -9.99 13.38
N GLN A 191 2.48 -11.31 13.40
CA GLN A 191 3.49 -12.24 12.89
C GLN A 191 3.79 -12.07 11.39
N ILE A 192 2.78 -11.72 10.58
CA ILE A 192 2.96 -11.46 9.15
C ILE A 192 3.72 -10.16 8.93
N ILE A 193 3.41 -9.11 9.68
CA ILE A 193 4.14 -7.85 9.60
C ILE A 193 5.60 -8.01 10.04
N ASP A 194 5.84 -8.68 11.17
CA ASP A 194 7.19 -9.02 11.62
C ASP A 194 7.97 -9.80 10.56
N LEU A 195 7.32 -10.77 9.91
CA LEU A 195 7.93 -11.52 8.81
C LEU A 195 8.33 -10.58 7.66
N LEU A 196 7.44 -9.71 7.21
CA LEU A 196 7.70 -8.78 6.11
C LEU A 196 8.85 -7.82 6.44
N VAL A 197 8.85 -7.24 7.65
CA VAL A 197 9.92 -6.34 8.11
C VAL A 197 11.26 -7.07 8.23
N ASN A 198 11.26 -8.31 8.73
CA ASN A 198 12.50 -9.09 8.83
C ASN A 198 13.04 -9.48 7.45
N LEU A 199 12.17 -9.87 6.51
CA LEU A 199 12.55 -10.12 5.12
C LEU A 199 13.08 -8.85 4.44
N GLN A 200 12.44 -7.71 4.73
CA GLN A 200 12.83 -6.41 4.24
C GLN A 200 14.27 -6.07 4.68
N LYS A 201 14.53 -6.12 5.99
CA LYS A 201 15.86 -5.86 6.58
C LYS A 201 16.93 -6.83 6.07
N ALA A 202 16.60 -8.12 6.00
CA ALA A 202 17.56 -9.16 5.60
C ALA A 202 18.00 -9.02 4.12
N ARG A 203 17.17 -8.42 3.27
CA ARG A 203 17.39 -8.32 1.82
C ARG A 203 17.64 -6.90 1.33
N GLY A 204 17.48 -5.90 2.19
CA GLY A 204 17.63 -4.48 1.82
C GLY A 204 16.56 -3.98 0.84
N MET A 205 15.43 -4.69 0.69
CA MET A 205 14.37 -4.29 -0.25
C MET A 205 13.62 -3.05 0.26
N GLY A 206 13.07 -2.26 -0.65
CA GLY A 206 12.00 -1.32 -0.33
C GLY A 206 10.69 -2.07 -0.07
N LEU A 207 9.92 -1.64 0.93
CA LEU A 207 8.63 -2.23 1.29
C LEU A 207 7.55 -1.15 1.30
N ILE A 208 6.55 -1.27 0.43
CA ILE A 208 5.33 -0.47 0.51
C ILE A 208 4.29 -1.31 1.25
N LEU A 209 3.89 -0.89 2.44
CA LEU A 209 2.84 -1.52 3.21
C LEU A 209 1.55 -0.71 3.08
N ILE A 210 0.53 -1.30 2.46
CA ILE A 210 -0.77 -0.67 2.30
C ILE A 210 -1.74 -1.33 3.30
N THR A 211 -2.43 -0.51 4.05
CA THR A 211 -3.48 -1.00 4.96
C THR A 211 -4.45 0.12 5.32
N HIS A 212 -5.55 -0.26 5.94
CA HIS A 212 -6.44 0.67 6.62
C HIS A 212 -6.14 0.78 8.13
N ASP A 213 -5.28 -0.08 8.67
CA ASP A 213 -4.84 -0.04 10.07
C ASP A 213 -3.61 0.86 10.24
N LEU A 214 -3.83 2.05 10.80
CA LEU A 214 -2.79 3.03 11.05
C LEU A 214 -1.87 2.65 12.21
N ALA A 215 -2.38 1.93 13.22
CA ALA A 215 -1.59 1.53 14.38
C ALA A 215 -0.50 0.54 13.96
N LEU A 216 -0.89 -0.47 13.18
CA LEU A 216 0.02 -1.50 12.67
C LEU A 216 1.18 -0.91 11.84
N VAL A 217 0.89 0.10 11.01
CA VAL A 217 1.90 0.76 10.16
C VAL A 217 2.81 1.68 10.95
N ALA A 218 2.28 2.37 11.96
CA ALA A 218 3.03 3.34 12.74
C ALA A 218 4.22 2.72 13.47
N GLU A 219 4.13 1.45 13.85
CA GLU A 219 5.22 0.74 14.53
C GLU A 219 6.39 0.35 13.61
N VAL A 220 6.12 0.18 12.29
CA VAL A 220 7.07 -0.46 11.37
C VAL A 220 7.54 0.43 10.23
N ALA A 221 6.75 1.44 9.85
CA ALA A 221 7.08 2.30 8.73
C ALA A 221 8.08 3.39 9.12
N ASN A 222 8.97 3.75 8.19
CA ASN A 222 9.81 4.94 8.32
C ASN A 222 8.99 6.20 8.06
N ARG A 223 8.11 6.13 7.07
CA ARG A 223 7.28 7.25 6.61
C ARG A 223 5.89 6.75 6.24
N ILE A 224 4.89 7.61 6.47
CA ILE A 224 3.48 7.30 6.21
C ILE A 224 2.92 8.31 5.21
N VAL A 225 2.17 7.79 4.24
CA VAL A 225 1.38 8.54 3.25
C VAL A 225 -0.09 8.25 3.52
N VAL A 226 -0.84 9.28 3.89
CA VAL A 226 -2.28 9.21 4.12
C VAL A 226 -3.01 9.60 2.84
N MET A 227 -3.80 8.67 2.31
CA MET A 227 -4.61 8.86 1.11
C MET A 227 -6.09 9.02 1.45
N TYR A 228 -6.74 9.97 0.79
CA TYR A 228 -8.18 10.20 0.85
C TYR A 228 -8.72 10.54 -0.54
N ALA A 229 -9.78 9.83 -0.96
CA ALA A 229 -10.48 10.07 -2.23
C ALA A 229 -9.55 10.20 -3.47
N GLY A 230 -8.49 9.39 -3.51
CA GLY A 230 -7.51 9.35 -4.60
C GLY A 230 -6.35 10.34 -4.47
N GLN A 231 -6.29 11.16 -3.42
CA GLN A 231 -5.26 12.17 -3.21
C GLN A 231 -4.45 11.89 -1.94
N ILE A 232 -3.18 12.29 -1.93
CA ILE A 232 -2.38 12.35 -0.71
C ILE A 232 -2.82 13.59 0.08
N VAL A 233 -3.27 13.39 1.32
CA VAL A 233 -3.69 14.48 2.20
C VAL A 233 -2.66 14.83 3.25
N GLU A 234 -1.82 13.87 3.63
CA GLU A 234 -0.74 14.07 4.57
C GLU A 234 0.38 13.06 4.31
N MET A 235 1.63 13.50 4.45
CA MET A 235 2.81 12.65 4.41
C MET A 235 3.80 13.12 5.46
N ALA A 236 4.27 12.21 6.32
CA ALA A 236 5.22 12.54 7.38
C ALA A 236 5.98 11.29 7.85
N PRO A 237 7.13 11.46 8.53
CA PRO A 237 7.72 10.40 9.35
C PRO A 237 6.69 9.77 10.30
N ALA A 238 6.76 8.45 10.49
CA ALA A 238 5.75 7.70 11.23
C ALA A 238 5.60 8.16 12.69
N ASP A 239 6.73 8.44 13.34
CA ASP A 239 6.84 8.95 14.71
C ASP A 239 6.14 10.31 14.91
N GLN A 240 6.14 11.17 13.88
CA GLN A 240 5.51 12.49 13.95
C GLN A 240 4.03 12.46 13.61
N LEU A 241 3.62 11.60 12.67
CA LEU A 241 2.25 11.53 12.18
C LEU A 241 1.28 11.10 13.28
N PHE A 242 1.67 10.09 14.07
CA PHE A 242 0.86 9.51 15.12
C PHE A 242 0.65 10.47 16.30
N VAL A 243 1.69 11.23 16.66
CA VAL A 243 1.66 12.14 17.82
C VAL A 243 0.95 13.45 17.50
N THR A 244 1.20 14.05 16.34
CA THR A 244 0.69 15.39 15.98
C THR A 244 0.10 15.42 14.58
N PRO A 245 -1.01 14.74 14.27
CA PRO A 245 -1.61 14.75 12.93
C PRO A 245 -1.97 16.17 12.49
N ARG A 246 -1.63 16.55 11.24
CA ARG A 246 -1.86 17.93 10.74
C ARG A 246 -3.07 18.03 9.82
N HIS A 247 -3.52 16.94 9.23
CA HIS A 247 -4.73 16.94 8.44
C HIS A 247 -5.92 16.46 9.29
N PRO A 248 -7.10 17.13 9.26
CA PRO A 248 -8.28 16.72 10.01
C PRO A 248 -8.71 15.27 9.74
N TYR A 249 -8.50 14.78 8.51
CA TYR A 249 -8.71 13.37 8.17
C TYR A 249 -7.80 12.43 8.96
N THR A 250 -6.50 12.70 8.99
CA THR A 250 -5.52 11.89 9.72
C THR A 250 -5.81 11.88 11.21
N GLN A 251 -6.18 13.04 11.78
CA GLN A 251 -6.61 13.14 13.17
C GLN A 251 -7.81 12.23 13.45
N ALA A 252 -8.81 12.23 12.57
CA ALA A 252 -9.98 11.40 12.75
C ALA A 252 -9.70 9.89 12.58
N LEU A 253 -8.80 9.50 11.67
CA LEU A 253 -8.34 8.12 11.56
C LEU A 253 -7.72 7.66 12.88
N LEU A 254 -6.84 8.48 13.47
CA LEU A 254 -6.20 8.18 14.75
C LEU A 254 -7.20 8.13 15.92
N ARG A 255 -8.16 9.07 15.97
CA ARG A 255 -9.24 9.08 16.98
C ARG A 255 -10.20 7.90 16.87
N SER A 256 -10.24 7.23 15.72
CA SER A 256 -11.03 6.01 15.53
C SER A 256 -10.34 4.77 16.08
N LEU A 257 -9.08 4.87 16.53
CA LEU A 257 -8.35 3.77 17.13
C LEU A 257 -8.76 3.56 18.61
N PRO A 258 -8.90 2.30 19.07
CA PRO A 258 -9.28 2.00 20.45
C PRO A 258 -8.35 2.61 21.51
N GLU A 259 -7.04 2.63 21.25
CA GLU A 259 -6.01 3.14 22.17
C GLU A 259 -6.14 4.65 22.43
N HIS A 260 -6.67 5.40 21.47
CA HIS A 260 -6.94 6.84 21.60
C HIS A 260 -8.30 7.14 22.23
N SER A 261 -9.12 6.10 22.49
CA SER A 261 -10.48 6.23 23.01
C SER A 261 -10.59 5.85 24.49
N ALA A 262 -9.46 5.75 25.20
CA ALA A 262 -9.40 5.42 26.62
C ALA A 262 -10.14 6.47 27.48
N GLY A 263 -11.45 6.26 27.68
CA GLY A 263 -12.31 7.10 28.50
C GLY A 263 -13.58 7.61 27.82
N ASP A 264 -13.72 7.49 26.49
CA ASP A 264 -14.87 7.99 25.75
C ASP A 264 -15.81 6.84 25.33
N SER A 265 -17.11 6.96 25.62
CA SER A 265 -18.09 5.87 25.44
C SER A 265 -18.41 5.53 23.98
N ARG A 266 -17.87 6.30 23.01
CA ARG A 266 -18.03 6.10 21.57
C ARG A 266 -16.78 6.49 20.80
N LEU A 267 -16.32 5.61 19.90
CA LEU A 267 -15.32 5.93 18.90
C LEU A 267 -15.80 7.13 18.05
N GLN A 268 -14.97 8.17 17.95
CA GLN A 268 -15.29 9.37 17.17
C GLN A 268 -14.93 9.16 15.69
N ALA A 269 -15.81 8.46 14.97
CA ALA A 269 -15.67 8.27 13.53
C ALA A 269 -16.08 9.53 12.73
N LEU A 270 -15.38 9.81 11.63
CA LEU A 270 -15.82 10.81 10.65
C LEU A 270 -17.14 10.36 10.01
N PRO A 271 -18.22 11.16 10.06
CA PRO A 271 -19.49 10.80 9.48
C PRO A 271 -19.39 10.65 7.95
N GLY A 272 -20.25 9.83 7.37
CA GLY A 272 -20.32 9.61 5.92
C GLY A 272 -19.26 8.64 5.37
N VAL A 273 -19.17 8.56 4.04
CA VAL A 273 -18.26 7.67 3.31
C VAL A 273 -17.27 8.46 2.46
N VAL A 274 -16.22 7.81 1.96
CA VAL A 274 -15.30 8.44 1.00
C VAL A 274 -16.09 8.78 -0.28
N PRO A 275 -15.98 10.02 -0.81
CA PRO A 275 -16.72 10.41 -2.00
C PRO A 275 -16.29 9.60 -3.21
N GLY A 276 -17.27 9.04 -3.92
CA GLY A 276 -17.11 8.30 -5.15
C GLY A 276 -17.20 9.19 -6.39
N LYS A 277 -17.70 8.63 -7.50
CA LYS A 277 -17.78 9.33 -8.80
C LYS A 277 -18.83 10.44 -8.81
N HIS A 278 -19.96 10.23 -8.14
CA HIS A 278 -21.16 11.05 -8.29
C HIS A 278 -21.32 12.14 -7.22
N ASP A 279 -20.55 12.03 -6.14
CA ASP A 279 -20.66 12.80 -4.91
C ASP A 279 -19.33 13.49 -4.55
N ARG A 280 -18.42 13.62 -5.53
CA ARG A 280 -17.17 14.38 -5.35
C ARG A 280 -17.47 15.86 -5.15
N PRO A 281 -17.08 16.44 -4.01
CA PRO A 281 -17.35 17.85 -3.75
C PRO A 281 -16.40 18.75 -4.56
N GLN A 282 -16.79 20.01 -4.71
CA GLN A 282 -15.88 21.06 -5.19
C GLN A 282 -14.90 21.45 -4.08
N GLY A 283 -13.68 21.84 -4.47
CA GLY A 283 -12.65 22.31 -3.55
C GLY A 283 -11.92 21.18 -2.82
N CYS A 284 -11.74 21.31 -1.49
CA CYS A 284 -11.15 20.27 -0.66
C CYS A 284 -12.05 19.03 -0.61
N LEU A 285 -11.53 17.85 -0.97
CA LEU A 285 -12.33 16.62 -1.01
C LEU A 285 -12.93 16.21 0.35
N LEU A 286 -12.31 16.62 1.47
CA LEU A 286 -12.83 16.34 2.81
C LEU A 286 -13.94 17.31 3.24
N ASN A 287 -14.19 18.42 2.52
CA ASN A 287 -15.07 19.49 3.04
C ASN A 287 -16.49 19.06 3.50
N PRO A 288 -17.15 18.03 2.93
CA PRO A 288 -18.45 17.58 3.42
C PRO A 288 -18.37 16.86 4.78
N ARG A 289 -17.19 16.33 5.13
CA ARG A 289 -16.94 15.52 6.34
C ARG A 289 -16.05 16.26 7.35
N CYS A 290 -15.33 17.29 6.94
CA CYS A 290 -14.39 18.02 7.79
C CYS A 290 -15.14 18.89 8.81
N PRO A 291 -14.90 18.73 10.12
CA PRO A 291 -15.54 19.56 11.15
C PRO A 291 -15.07 21.02 11.10
N TYR A 292 -13.95 21.29 10.41
CA TYR A 292 -13.32 22.61 10.29
C TYR A 292 -13.48 23.22 8.88
N ALA A 293 -14.42 22.72 8.08
CA ALA A 293 -14.60 23.21 6.71
C ALA A 293 -15.05 24.68 6.67
N THR A 294 -14.27 25.52 5.99
CA THR A 294 -14.62 26.92 5.70
C THR A 294 -15.17 27.07 4.29
N ASP A 295 -15.68 28.25 3.93
CA ASP A 295 -16.14 28.53 2.56
C ASP A 295 -15.03 28.43 1.52
N ARG A 296 -13.77 28.73 1.91
CA ARG A 296 -12.62 28.52 1.04
C ARG A 296 -12.44 27.04 0.71
N CYS A 297 -12.55 26.16 1.71
CA CYS A 297 -12.47 24.70 1.53
C CYS A 297 -13.53 24.15 0.56
N ARG A 298 -14.71 24.80 0.45
CA ARG A 298 -15.80 24.38 -0.45
C ARG A 298 -15.62 24.86 -1.89
N LYS A 299 -14.79 25.88 -2.11
CA LYS A 299 -14.62 26.53 -3.43
C LYS A 299 -13.28 26.19 -4.08
N GLU A 300 -12.23 26.07 -3.29
CA GLU A 300 -10.85 25.91 -3.74
C GLU A 300 -10.26 24.57 -3.27
N GLU A 301 -9.44 23.94 -4.12
CA GLU A 301 -8.68 22.74 -3.76
C GLU A 301 -7.34 23.17 -3.12
N PRO A 302 -7.01 22.73 -1.89
CA PRO A 302 -5.71 23.02 -1.31
C PRO A 302 -4.59 22.26 -2.04
N GLY A 303 -3.43 22.91 -2.19
CA GLY A 303 -2.22 22.26 -2.66
C GLY A 303 -1.59 21.38 -1.56
N LEU A 304 -0.85 20.35 -1.96
CA LEU A 304 0.01 19.60 -1.03
C LEU A 304 1.26 20.45 -0.78
N GLN A 305 1.45 20.95 0.44
CA GLN A 305 2.53 21.89 0.77
C GLN A 305 3.35 21.40 1.97
N PRO A 306 4.63 21.79 2.07
CA PRO A 306 5.42 21.54 3.27
C PRO A 306 4.78 22.21 4.50
N TYR A 307 4.77 21.52 5.64
CA TYR A 307 4.29 22.12 6.89
C TYR A 307 5.26 23.22 7.35
N PRO A 308 4.77 24.39 7.78
CA PRO A 308 5.65 25.46 8.26
C PRO A 308 6.58 24.98 9.38
N GLY A 309 7.88 25.23 9.24
CA GLY A 309 8.89 24.79 10.21
C GLY A 309 9.31 23.32 10.13
N ASN A 310 8.68 22.51 9.26
CA ASN A 310 9.07 21.11 9.05
C ASN A 310 8.85 20.68 7.59
N SER A 311 9.91 20.80 6.78
CA SER A 311 9.87 20.44 5.36
C SER A 311 9.76 18.94 5.07
N ALA A 312 10.02 18.08 6.06
CA ALA A 312 9.85 16.63 5.92
C ALA A 312 8.38 16.20 5.96
N ARG A 313 7.48 17.14 6.30
CA ARG A 313 6.05 16.92 6.39
C ARG A 313 5.31 17.67 5.30
N MET A 314 4.40 16.99 4.62
CA MET A 314 3.54 17.56 3.58
C MET A 314 2.09 17.43 4.00
N VAL A 315 1.30 18.49 3.82
CA VAL A 315 -0.11 18.53 4.20
C VAL A 315 -0.92 19.21 3.11
N LYS A 316 -2.07 18.63 2.76
CA LYS A 316 -3.01 19.15 1.76
C LYS A 316 -4.20 19.83 2.45
N CYS A 317 -3.96 20.92 3.15
CA CYS A 317 -4.98 21.65 3.90
C CYS A 317 -4.72 23.16 3.88
N PHE A 318 -5.76 23.98 3.80
CA PHE A 318 -5.63 25.44 3.99
C PHE A 318 -5.32 25.83 5.43
N TYR A 319 -5.82 25.04 6.39
CA TYR A 319 -5.68 25.28 7.82
C TYR A 319 -5.19 23.99 8.52
N PRO A 320 -3.92 23.60 8.32
CA PRO A 320 -3.34 22.45 9.00
C PRO A 320 -3.48 22.57 10.53
N LEU A 321 -3.63 21.45 11.22
CA LEU A 321 -3.78 21.42 12.67
C LEU A 321 -2.48 21.82 13.38
N ASN A 322 -2.58 22.54 14.49
CA ASN A 322 -1.49 22.83 15.42
C ASN A 322 -1.22 21.62 16.35
N ASP A 323 -0.29 21.76 17.30
CA ASP A 323 0.06 20.68 18.24
C ASP A 323 -1.07 20.30 19.20
N GLU A 324 -2.04 21.19 19.39
CA GLU A 324 -3.25 20.97 20.19
C GLU A 324 -4.35 20.26 19.37
N GLY A 325 -4.09 19.96 18.09
CA GLY A 325 -5.05 19.32 17.19
C GLY A 325 -6.17 20.25 16.74
N SER A 326 -5.98 21.57 16.80
CA SER A 326 -6.92 22.59 16.33
C SER A 326 -6.40 23.27 15.05
N PRO A 327 -7.27 23.73 14.13
CA PRO A 327 -6.83 24.40 12.90
C PRO A 327 -5.96 25.62 13.21
N ALA A 328 -4.82 25.74 12.54
CA ALA A 328 -4.02 26.96 12.57
C ALA A 328 -4.82 28.12 11.93
N VAL A 329 -4.82 29.28 12.59
CA VAL A 329 -5.51 30.51 12.16
C VAL A 329 -4.86 31.10 10.92
#